data_AF-A0A6G1Z417-F1
#
_entry.id   AF-A0A6G1Z417-F1
#
_cell.length_a   1.000
_cell.length_b   1.000
_cell.length_c   1.000
_cell.angle_alpha   90.00
_cell.angle_beta   90.00
_cell.angle_gamma   90.00
#
_symmetry.space_group_name_H-M   'P 1'
#
loop_
_entity.id
_entity.type
_entity.pdbx_description
1 polymer ?
#
loop_
_entity_poly.entity_id
_entity_poly.type
_entity_poly.pdbx_seq_one_letter_code
_entity_poly.pdbx_strand_id
1 'polypeptide(L)'
;MYSEILVPTDGSKAAERAIQHALDIAQTYGARIHALYVVDTSIYTSLDAGADVVIDALEREGKVATRHVEEAADAAGVDVDTEVVTGTAYRSIHKYIEDHDIDLVVMGTHGRTGLSHYLLGSVTERVVRTSTVPVLTVRLGDEEAEEEAKADADAATDETTAETDE
;
A
#
# COMPACT_ATOMS: atom_id res chain seq x y z
N MET A 1 -3.09 -24.42 -2.09
CA MET A 1 -3.43 -23.45 -1.03
C MET A 1 -2.32 -22.42 -1.02
N TYR A 2 -2.61 -21.21 -0.55
CA TYR A 2 -1.60 -20.14 -0.49
C TYR A 2 -0.67 -20.35 0.70
N SER A 3 0.61 -20.02 0.54
CA SER A 3 1.66 -20.16 1.54
C SER A 3 2.46 -18.88 1.72
N GLU A 4 2.59 -18.06 0.68
CA GLU A 4 3.36 -16.82 0.69
C GLU A 4 2.50 -15.67 0.12
N ILE A 5 2.00 -14.81 1.02
CA ILE A 5 1.01 -13.78 0.69
C ILE A 5 1.68 -12.41 0.71
N LEU A 6 1.76 -11.75 -0.44
CA LEU A 6 2.26 -10.38 -0.53
C LEU A 6 1.14 -9.36 -0.29
N VAL A 7 1.39 -8.43 0.63
CA VAL A 7 0.55 -7.26 0.91
C VAL A 7 1.35 -5.99 0.62
N PRO A 8 1.28 -5.44 -0.60
CA PRO A 8 1.79 -4.12 -0.88
C PRO A 8 0.95 -3.08 -0.13
N THR A 9 1.60 -2.24 0.67
CA THR A 9 0.93 -1.21 1.48
C THR A 9 1.51 0.17 1.21
N ASP A 10 0.63 1.18 1.20
CA ASP A 10 0.99 2.59 1.14
C ASP A 10 0.52 3.36 2.39
N GLY A 11 0.04 2.64 3.42
CA GLY A 11 -0.48 3.21 4.66
C GLY A 11 -1.92 3.78 4.58
N SER A 12 -2.61 3.65 3.44
CA SER A 12 -4.00 4.10 3.29
C SER A 12 -5.02 3.18 4.00
N LYS A 13 -6.24 3.66 4.28
CA LYS A 13 -7.30 2.77 4.83
C LYS A 13 -7.71 1.68 3.82
N ALA A 14 -7.54 1.94 2.52
CA ALA A 14 -7.72 0.92 1.49
C ALA A 14 -6.77 -0.27 1.69
N ALA A 15 -5.51 0.03 2.02
CA ALA A 15 -4.52 -0.97 2.37
C ALA A 15 -4.86 -1.66 3.69
N GLU A 16 -5.44 -0.94 4.67
CA GLU A 16 -5.88 -1.54 5.93
C GLU A 16 -6.85 -2.71 5.74
N ARG A 17 -7.89 -2.54 4.92
CA ARG A 17 -8.80 -3.66 4.64
C ARG A 17 -8.09 -4.82 3.94
N ALA A 18 -7.16 -4.53 3.03
CA ALA A 18 -6.37 -5.56 2.36
C ALA A 18 -5.55 -6.38 3.35
N ILE A 19 -4.96 -5.73 4.36
CA ILE A 19 -4.24 -6.38 5.47
C ILE A 19 -5.17 -7.35 6.21
N GLN A 20 -6.37 -6.91 6.61
CA GLN A 20 -7.33 -7.76 7.32
C GLN A 20 -7.71 -9.02 6.52
N HIS A 21 -7.98 -8.87 5.21
CA HIS A 21 -8.25 -10.03 4.35
C HIS A 21 -7.05 -10.96 4.18
N ALA A 22 -5.84 -10.43 4.10
CA ALA A 22 -4.63 -11.23 4.03
C ALA A 22 -4.43 -12.04 5.32
N LEU A 23 -4.68 -11.44 6.48
CA LEU A 23 -4.61 -12.10 7.79
C LEU A 23 -5.61 -13.26 7.91
N ASP A 24 -6.85 -13.07 7.47
CA ASP A 24 -7.86 -14.14 7.48
C ASP A 24 -7.42 -15.35 6.63
N ILE A 25 -6.87 -15.08 5.45
CA ILE A 25 -6.36 -16.12 4.54
C ILE A 25 -5.14 -16.80 5.17
N ALA A 26 -4.21 -16.02 5.72
CA ALA A 26 -2.99 -16.52 6.35
C ALA A 26 -3.30 -17.42 7.55
N GLN A 27 -4.19 -17.01 8.44
CA GLN A 27 -4.62 -17.84 9.58
C GLN A 27 -5.30 -19.13 9.13
N THR A 28 -6.12 -19.06 8.08
CA THR A 28 -6.87 -20.23 7.56
C THR A 28 -5.92 -21.28 6.98
N TYR A 29 -4.83 -20.85 6.34
CA TYR A 29 -3.95 -21.72 5.58
C TYR A 29 -2.55 -21.91 6.19
N GLY A 30 -2.25 -21.24 7.30
CA GLY A 30 -0.91 -21.22 7.90
C GLY A 30 0.12 -20.56 6.97
N ALA A 31 -0.27 -19.52 6.24
CA ALA A 31 0.60 -18.81 5.30
C ALA A 31 1.37 -17.69 6.02
N ARG A 32 2.49 -17.28 5.43
CA ARG A 32 3.26 -16.11 5.82
C ARG A 32 2.80 -14.88 5.04
N ILE A 33 2.86 -13.72 5.68
CA ILE A 33 2.62 -12.42 5.04
C ILE A 33 3.95 -11.74 4.73
N HIS A 34 4.06 -11.17 3.53
CA HIS A 34 5.11 -10.25 3.15
C HIS A 34 4.52 -8.84 3.04
N ALA A 35 4.88 -7.93 3.94
CA ALA A 35 4.48 -6.53 3.90
C ALA A 35 5.50 -5.71 3.10
N LEU A 36 5.09 -5.15 1.97
CA LEU A 36 5.98 -4.42 1.08
C LEU A 36 5.54 -2.97 0.93
N TYR A 37 6.42 -2.03 1.23
CA TYR A 37 6.26 -0.63 0.83
C TYR A 37 7.26 -0.30 -0.28
N VAL A 38 6.80 0.41 -1.31
CA VAL A 38 7.66 0.88 -2.40
C VAL A 38 7.74 2.40 -2.40
N VAL A 39 8.95 2.92 -2.18
CA VAL A 39 9.29 4.33 -2.42
C VAL A 39 9.33 4.54 -3.94
N ASP A 40 8.25 5.08 -4.50
CA ASP A 40 8.11 5.25 -5.94
C ASP A 40 8.89 6.46 -6.47
N THR A 41 10.09 6.19 -7.00
CA THR A 41 10.97 7.22 -7.58
C THR A 41 10.52 7.72 -8.94
N SER A 42 9.57 7.05 -9.61
CA SER A 42 9.07 7.49 -10.93
C SER A 42 8.32 8.82 -10.86
N ILE A 43 7.88 9.21 -9.67
CA ILE A 43 7.19 10.48 -9.40
C ILE A 43 8.20 11.64 -9.23
N TYR A 44 9.47 11.34 -8.94
CA TYR A 44 10.47 12.33 -8.48
C TYR A 44 11.62 12.59 -9.46
N THR A 45 11.51 12.11 -10.70
CA THR A 45 12.55 12.20 -11.76
C THR A 45 12.99 13.63 -12.14
N SER A 46 12.41 14.68 -11.53
CA SER A 46 12.61 16.09 -11.90
C SER A 46 13.29 16.95 -10.80
N LEU A 47 13.60 16.40 -9.62
CA LEU A 47 14.15 17.15 -8.49
C LEU A 47 15.64 16.83 -8.28
N ASP A 48 16.54 17.55 -8.95
CA ASP A 48 17.99 17.35 -8.79
C ASP A 48 18.55 17.86 -7.44
N ALA A 49 17.79 18.66 -6.69
CA ALA A 49 18.16 19.12 -5.35
C ALA A 49 17.04 18.78 -4.34
N GLY A 50 17.36 18.00 -3.30
CA GLY A 50 16.43 17.63 -2.23
C GLY A 50 15.79 16.25 -2.35
N ALA A 51 16.07 15.49 -3.42
CA ALA A 51 15.55 14.13 -3.60
C ALA A 51 15.90 13.20 -2.42
N ASP A 52 17.11 13.28 -1.88
CA ASP A 52 17.54 12.44 -0.75
C ASP A 52 16.67 12.68 0.49
N VAL A 53 16.32 13.94 0.79
CA VAL A 53 15.47 14.28 1.94
C VAL A 53 14.05 13.72 1.77
N VAL A 54 13.53 13.76 0.54
CA VAL A 54 12.21 13.20 0.20
C VAL A 54 12.24 11.68 0.29
N ILE A 55 13.26 11.03 -0.25
CA ILE A 55 13.45 9.58 -0.18
C ILE A 55 13.54 9.14 1.28
N ASP A 56 14.36 9.80 2.11
CA ASP A 56 14.48 9.50 3.54
C ASP A 56 13.13 9.65 4.28
N ALA A 57 12.30 10.60 3.87
CA ALA A 57 10.96 10.79 4.42
C ALA A 57 10.01 9.65 4.04
N LEU A 58 10.01 9.25 2.76
CA LEU A 58 9.20 8.15 2.26
C LEU A 58 9.66 6.80 2.79
N GLU A 59 10.96 6.58 2.99
CA GLU A 59 11.47 5.38 3.66
C GLU A 59 11.01 5.30 5.11
N ARG A 60 10.98 6.43 5.83
CA ARG A 60 10.43 6.50 7.19
C ARG A 60 8.94 6.21 7.20
N GLU A 61 8.18 6.78 6.27
CA GLU A 61 6.76 6.49 6.10
C GLU A 61 6.54 5.00 5.79
N GLY A 62 7.33 4.44 4.88
CA GLY A 62 7.27 3.03 4.53
C GLY A 62 7.50 2.11 5.72
N LYS A 63 8.48 2.43 6.59
CA LYS A 63 8.72 1.68 7.83
C LYS A 63 7.54 1.76 8.80
N VAL A 64 6.81 2.87 8.83
CA VAL A 64 5.59 2.99 9.64
C VAL A 64 4.47 2.16 9.03
N ALA A 65 4.27 2.24 7.72
CA ALA A 65 3.23 1.49 7.02
C ALA A 65 3.45 -0.04 7.12
N THR A 66 4.68 -0.53 6.96
CA THR A 66 4.96 -1.97 7.10
C THR A 66 4.89 -2.45 8.54
N ARG A 67 5.29 -1.61 9.52
CA ARG A 67 5.14 -1.92 10.94
C ARG A 67 3.68 -2.08 11.34
N HIS A 68 2.78 -1.29 10.76
CA HIS A 68 1.36 -1.43 11.01
C HIS A 68 0.83 -2.82 10.57
N VAL A 69 1.35 -3.36 9.46
CA VAL A 69 1.07 -4.74 9.05
C VAL A 69 1.65 -5.75 10.04
N GLU A 70 2.90 -5.53 10.48
CA GLU A 70 3.58 -6.38 11.46
C GLU A 70 2.80 -6.46 12.78
N GLU A 71 2.37 -5.32 13.33
CA GLU A 71 1.58 -5.25 14.56
C GLU A 71 0.23 -5.99 14.42
N ALA A 72 -0.43 -5.87 13.26
CA ALA A 72 -1.67 -6.59 12.98
C ALA A 72 -1.45 -8.11 12.84
N ALA A 73 -0.34 -8.53 12.22
CA ALA A 73 0.05 -9.93 12.09
C ALA A 73 0.42 -10.57 13.43
N ASP A 74 1.19 -9.85 14.27
CA ASP A 74 1.53 -10.27 15.63
C ASP A 74 0.27 -10.50 16.48
N ALA A 75 -0.69 -9.56 16.41
CA ALA A 75 -1.96 -9.68 17.12
C ALA A 75 -2.79 -10.89 16.65
N ALA A 76 -2.65 -11.27 15.38
CA ALA A 76 -3.30 -12.43 14.76
C ALA A 76 -2.53 -13.75 14.92
N GLY A 77 -1.28 -13.71 15.39
CA GLY A 77 -0.40 -14.88 15.44
C GLY A 77 0.03 -15.40 14.07
N VAL A 78 0.25 -14.50 13.11
CA VAL A 78 0.66 -14.79 11.73
C VAL A 78 2.11 -14.36 11.52
N ASP A 79 2.93 -15.21 10.89
CA ASP A 79 4.31 -14.87 10.53
C ASP A 79 4.34 -13.77 9.46
N VAL A 80 5.22 -12.78 9.64
CA VAL A 80 5.33 -11.63 8.75
C VAL A 80 6.79 -11.26 8.48
N ASP A 81 7.09 -10.97 7.21
CA ASP A 81 8.31 -10.30 6.77
C ASP A 81 7.97 -8.87 6.32
N THR A 82 8.77 -7.88 6.70
CA THR A 82 8.57 -6.48 6.29
C THR A 82 9.72 -5.99 5.41
N GLU A 83 9.40 -5.27 4.34
CA GLU A 83 10.41 -4.68 3.48
C GLU A 83 10.00 -3.32 2.91
N VAL A 84 10.96 -2.40 2.87
CA VAL A 84 10.84 -1.10 2.20
C VAL A 84 11.85 -1.06 1.08
N VAL A 85 11.39 -0.91 -0.15
CA VAL A 85 12.24 -0.89 -1.34
C VAL A 85 12.04 0.39 -2.13
N THR A 86 13.03 0.73 -2.96
CA THR A 86 12.99 1.92 -3.81
C THR A 86 12.92 1.51 -5.28
N GLY A 87 11.98 2.09 -6.04
CA GLY A 87 11.80 1.80 -7.46
C GLY A 87 10.37 2.05 -7.96
N THR A 88 10.06 1.71 -9.20
CA THR A 88 8.69 1.84 -9.72
C THR A 88 7.75 0.82 -9.06
N ALA A 89 6.66 1.27 -8.43
CA ALA A 89 5.79 0.44 -7.58
C ALA A 89 5.43 -0.93 -8.18
N TYR A 90 4.76 -0.97 -9.34
CA TYR A 90 4.34 -2.24 -9.93
C TYR A 90 5.51 -3.14 -10.34
N ARG A 91 6.66 -2.57 -10.74
CA ARG A 91 7.85 -3.36 -11.12
C ARG A 91 8.51 -3.97 -9.89
N SER A 92 8.62 -3.21 -8.81
CA SER A 92 9.14 -3.69 -7.53
C SER A 92 8.24 -4.81 -6.97
N ILE A 93 6.91 -4.67 -7.06
CA ILE A 93 5.97 -5.73 -6.69
C ILE A 93 6.20 -7.00 -7.52
N HIS A 94 6.33 -6.90 -8.85
CA HIS A 94 6.63 -8.08 -9.69
C HIS A 94 7.96 -8.74 -9.34
N LYS A 95 8.99 -7.92 -9.13
CA LYS A 95 10.30 -8.44 -8.72
C LYS A 95 10.22 -9.16 -7.38
N TYR A 96 9.49 -8.61 -6.42
CA TYR A 96 9.28 -9.25 -5.12
C TYR A 96 8.55 -10.58 -5.25
N ILE A 97 7.52 -10.64 -6.10
CA ILE A 97 6.78 -11.89 -6.37
C ILE A 97 7.73 -12.98 -6.87
N GLU A 98 8.62 -12.64 -7.81
CA GLU A 98 9.59 -13.59 -8.38
C GLU A 98 10.69 -13.98 -7.37
N ASP A 99 11.21 -13.03 -6.60
CA ASP A 99 12.34 -13.26 -5.69
C ASP A 99 11.95 -14.06 -4.42
N HIS A 100 10.67 -14.02 -4.03
CA HIS A 100 10.15 -14.61 -2.79
C HIS A 100 9.12 -15.73 -3.02
N ASP A 101 8.95 -16.20 -4.25
CA ASP A 101 7.99 -17.28 -4.60
C ASP A 101 6.56 -17.00 -4.11
N ILE A 102 6.14 -15.72 -4.12
CA ILE A 102 4.80 -15.29 -3.67
C ILE A 102 3.74 -16.02 -4.50
N ASP A 103 2.70 -16.53 -3.84
CA ASP A 103 1.62 -17.28 -4.51
C ASP A 103 0.24 -16.59 -4.42
N LEU A 104 0.14 -15.49 -3.69
CA LEU A 104 -1.02 -14.59 -3.66
C LEU A 104 -0.59 -13.14 -3.40
N VAL A 105 -1.18 -12.20 -4.12
CA VAL A 105 -1.06 -10.77 -3.82
C VAL A 105 -2.42 -10.26 -3.32
N VAL A 106 -2.45 -9.55 -2.19
CA VAL A 106 -3.66 -8.92 -1.64
C VAL A 106 -3.47 -7.42 -1.60
N MET A 107 -4.34 -6.67 -2.29
CA MET A 107 -4.19 -5.22 -2.46
C MET A 107 -5.49 -4.46 -2.26
N GLY A 108 -5.38 -3.25 -1.73
CA GLY A 108 -6.44 -2.26 -1.82
C GLY A 108 -6.75 -1.91 -3.27
N THR A 109 -8.02 -1.66 -3.57
CA THR A 109 -8.45 -1.16 -4.88
C THR A 109 -8.08 0.30 -5.10
N HIS A 110 -7.80 1.05 -4.04
CA HIS A 110 -7.37 2.44 -4.06
C HIS A 110 -6.11 2.56 -3.18
N GLY A 111 -5.43 3.71 -3.29
CA GLY A 111 -4.32 4.08 -2.42
C GLY A 111 -4.47 5.54 -2.01
N ARG A 112 -3.36 6.18 -1.62
CA ARG A 112 -3.33 7.55 -1.09
C ARG A 112 -3.93 8.65 -1.98
N THR A 113 -4.10 8.43 -3.29
CA THR A 113 -4.61 9.48 -4.20
C THR A 113 -6.13 9.51 -4.38
N GLY A 114 -6.89 8.63 -3.70
CA GLY A 114 -8.32 8.83 -3.43
C GLY A 114 -9.25 9.22 -4.59
N LEU A 115 -9.18 8.57 -5.77
CA LEU A 115 -10.08 8.89 -6.89
C LEU A 115 -11.33 7.99 -6.93
N SER A 116 -12.48 8.55 -6.53
CA SER A 116 -13.90 8.16 -6.77
C SER A 116 -14.27 6.67 -6.94
N HIS A 117 -15.25 6.22 -6.13
CA HIS A 117 -16.05 4.97 -6.01
C HIS A 117 -16.00 3.79 -7.03
N TYR A 118 -15.28 3.85 -8.16
CA TYR A 118 -15.27 2.83 -9.20
C TYR A 118 -13.93 2.59 -9.92
N LEU A 119 -12.85 3.31 -9.60
CA LEU A 119 -11.57 3.18 -10.32
C LEU A 119 -10.53 2.40 -9.51
N LEU A 120 -9.92 1.38 -10.11
CA LEU A 120 -8.72 0.76 -9.56
C LEU A 120 -7.59 1.79 -9.55
N GLY A 121 -6.86 1.88 -8.44
CA GLY A 121 -5.64 2.67 -8.33
C GLY A 121 -4.63 2.21 -9.38
N SER A 122 -3.85 3.16 -9.91
CA SER A 122 -2.97 2.92 -11.06
C SER A 122 -1.95 1.79 -10.84
N VAL A 123 -1.49 1.60 -9.60
CA VAL A 123 -0.60 0.50 -9.22
C VAL A 123 -1.36 -0.82 -9.21
N THR A 124 -2.48 -0.90 -8.48
CA THR A 124 -3.33 -2.10 -8.42
C THR A 124 -3.80 -2.54 -9.79
N GLU A 125 -4.26 -1.62 -10.64
CA GLU A 125 -4.67 -1.91 -12.02
C GLU A 125 -3.53 -2.56 -12.82
N ARG A 126 -2.32 -1.99 -12.74
CA ARG A 126 -1.15 -2.54 -13.43
C ARG A 126 -0.83 -3.94 -12.93
N VAL A 127 -0.73 -4.12 -11.61
CA VAL A 127 -0.43 -5.42 -11.00
C VAL A 127 -1.47 -6.46 -11.40
N VAL A 128 -2.78 -6.17 -11.28
CA VAL A 128 -3.85 -7.08 -11.71
C VAL A 128 -3.70 -7.49 -13.18
N ARG A 129 -3.32 -6.56 -14.05
CA ARG A 129 -3.20 -6.83 -15.49
C ARG A 129 -1.97 -7.65 -15.85
N THR A 130 -0.89 -7.56 -15.07
CA THR A 130 0.42 -8.14 -15.44
C THR A 130 0.95 -9.18 -14.46
N SER A 131 0.26 -9.47 -13.36
CA SER A 131 0.68 -10.45 -12.37
C SER A 131 0.74 -11.86 -12.94
N THR A 132 1.80 -12.59 -12.57
CA THR A 132 1.98 -14.02 -12.83
C THR A 132 1.25 -14.89 -11.81
N VAL A 133 0.78 -14.30 -10.71
CA VAL A 133 0.12 -14.97 -9.58
C VAL A 133 -1.26 -14.36 -9.32
N PRO A 134 -2.19 -15.08 -8.66
CA PRO A 134 -3.50 -14.54 -8.30
C PRO A 134 -3.39 -13.21 -7.53
N VAL A 135 -4.27 -12.27 -7.86
CA VAL A 135 -4.39 -10.98 -7.17
C VAL A 135 -5.79 -10.84 -6.60
N LEU A 136 -5.89 -10.69 -5.28
CA LEU A 136 -7.11 -10.36 -4.57
C LEU A 136 -7.18 -8.85 -4.33
N THR A 137 -8.18 -8.20 -4.91
CA THR A 137 -8.40 -6.76 -4.71
C THR A 137 -9.53 -6.51 -3.72
N VAL A 138 -9.29 -5.64 -2.75
CA VAL A 138 -10.21 -5.32 -1.66
C VAL A 138 -10.76 -3.89 -1.81
N ARG A 139 -12.07 -3.73 -1.69
CA ARG A 139 -12.73 -2.42 -1.74
C ARG A 139 -12.89 -1.82 -0.34
N LEU A 140 -12.66 -0.51 -0.24
CA LEU A 140 -13.21 0.31 0.85
C LEU A 140 -14.74 0.24 0.79
N GLY A 141 -15.37 0.20 1.96
CA GLY A 141 -16.83 0.26 2.07
C GLY A 141 -17.29 1.68 1.80
N ASP A 142 -18.53 1.84 1.33
CA ASP A 142 -19.07 3.15 0.95
C ASP A 142 -19.00 4.17 2.11
N GLU A 143 -19.27 3.74 3.34
CA GLU A 143 -19.21 4.59 4.54
C GLU A 143 -17.79 5.08 4.88
N GLU A 144 -16.77 4.24 4.69
CA GLU A 144 -15.37 4.58 4.96
C GLU A 144 -14.77 5.44 3.84
N ALA A 145 -15.20 5.21 2.59
CA ALA A 145 -14.82 6.03 1.45
C ALA A 145 -15.38 7.46 1.56
N GLU A 146 -16.61 7.62 2.07
CA GLU A 146 -17.19 8.93 2.36
C GLU A 146 -16.44 9.67 3.48
N GLU A 147 -15.92 8.95 4.46
CA GLU A 147 -15.14 9.51 5.57
C GLU A 147 -13.74 9.95 5.14
N GLU A 148 -13.06 9.19 4.27
CA GLU A 148 -11.80 9.60 3.63
C GLU A 148 -11.99 10.81 2.72
N ALA A 149 -13.02 10.82 1.87
CA ALA A 149 -13.29 11.93 0.97
C ALA A 149 -13.55 13.25 1.73
N LYS A 150 -14.15 13.17 2.92
CA LYS A 150 -14.29 14.33 3.82
C LYS A 150 -12.98 14.75 4.46
N ALA A 151 -12.16 13.80 4.91
CA ALA A 151 -10.85 14.11 5.49
C ALA A 151 -9.89 14.76 4.48
N ASP A 152 -9.85 14.26 3.25
CA ASP A 152 -9.06 14.84 2.17
C ASP A 152 -9.55 16.25 1.78
N ALA A 153 -10.87 16.47 1.78
CA ALA A 153 -11.44 17.78 1.52
C ALA A 153 -11.12 18.79 2.63
N ASP A 154 -11.19 18.39 3.90
CA ASP A 154 -10.83 19.24 5.03
C ASP A 154 -9.32 19.59 5.02
N ALA A 155 -8.45 18.62 4.73
CA ALA A 155 -7.00 18.85 4.62
C ALA A 155 -6.63 19.84 3.49
N ALA A 156 -7.33 19.76 2.34
CA ALA A 156 -7.12 20.69 1.23
C ALA A 156 -7.60 22.12 1.53
N THR A 157 -8.58 22.29 2.43
CA THR A 157 -9.04 23.63 2.83
C THR A 157 -8.12 24.31 3.84
N ASP A 158 -7.43 23.55 4.70
CA ASP A 158 -6.54 24.09 5.73
C ASP A 158 -5.23 24.67 5.12
N GLU A 159 -4.72 24.07 4.03
CA GLU A 159 -3.57 24.61 3.28
C GLU A 159 -3.89 25.92 2.55
N THR A 160 -5.14 26.18 2.18
CA THR A 160 -5.53 27.41 1.44
C THR A 160 -5.67 28.63 2.37
N THR A 161 -5.97 28.42 3.66
CA THR A 161 -6.09 29.51 4.65
C THR A 161 -4.76 30.04 5.18
N ALA A 162 -3.64 29.36 4.92
CA ALA A 162 -2.32 29.78 5.38
C ALA A 162 -1.62 30.81 4.46
N GLU A 163 -2.12 31.04 3.23
CA GLU A 163 -1.48 31.94 2.24
C GLU A 163 -2.15 33.32 2.09
N THR A 164 -3.12 33.70 2.95
CA THR A 164 -3.83 35.00 2.80
C THR A 164 -3.56 36.05 3.88
N ASP A 165 -2.62 35.82 4.80
CA ASP A 165 -2.17 36.82 5.79
C ASP A 165 -0.71 37.21 5.53
N GLU A 166 -0.46 38.03 4.50
CA GLU A 166 0.70 38.96 4.42
C GLU A 166 0.34 40.26 3.70
#